data_AF-A0A820IWD8-F1
#
_entry.id   AF-A0A820IWD8-F1
#
_cell.length_a   1.000
_cell.length_b   1.000
_cell.length_c   1.000
_cell.angle_alpha   90.00
_cell.angle_beta   90.00
_cell.angle_gamma   90.00
#
_symmetry.space_group_name_H-M   'P 1'
#
loop_
_entity.id
_entity.type
_entity.pdbx_description
1 polymer ?
#
loop_
_entity_poly.entity_id
_entity_poly.type
_entity_poly.pdbx_seq_one_letter_code
_entity_poly.pdbx_strand_id
1 'polypeptide(L)' 'MSRYVKQLECRFHPDATLVEDYRAGDMVCPECGLVVGDR' A
#
# COMPACT_ATOMS: atom_id res chain seq x y z
N MET A 1 21.97 -4.42 3.42
CA MET A 1 20.82 -3.85 2.70
C MET A 1 19.58 -4.65 3.10
N SER A 2 18.83 -4.13 4.07
CA SER A 2 17.72 -4.86 4.70
C SER A 2 16.51 -4.89 3.76
N ARG A 3 16.23 -6.04 3.13
CA ARG A 3 14.98 -6.26 2.39
C ARG A 3 13.89 -6.59 3.41
N TYR A 4 13.23 -5.57 3.94
CA TYR A 4 11.94 -5.75 4.61
C TYR A 4 10.90 -5.99 3.52
N VAL A 5 10.45 -7.23 3.36
CA VAL A 5 9.27 -7.53 2.53
C VAL A 5 8.05 -7.09 3.34
N LYS A 6 7.67 -5.81 3.25
CA LYS A 6 6.37 -5.34 3.74
C LYS A 6 5.32 -6.09 2.93
N GLN A 7 4.49 -6.91 3.58
CA GLN A 7 3.25 -7.38 2.96
C GLN A 7 2.39 -6.14 2.72
N LEU A 8 2.29 -5.75 1.45
CA LEU A 8 1.54 -4.59 0.98
C LEU A 8 0.11 -5.06 0.76
N GLU A 9 -0.64 -5.11 1.85
CA GLU A 9 -2.01 -5.59 1.89
C GLU A 9 -2.82 -4.65 2.78
N CYS A 10 -4.03 -4.28 2.35
CA CYS A 10 -4.90 -3.49 3.21
C CYS A 10 -5.57 -4.40 4.25
N ARG A 11 -5.39 -4.09 5.54
CA ARG A 11 -6.02 -4.83 6.65
C ARG A 11 -7.55 -4.86 6.63
N PHE A 12 -8.18 -3.93 5.92
CA PHE A 12 -9.63 -3.83 5.80
C PHE A 12 -10.15 -4.44 4.50
N HIS A 13 -9.34 -4.39 3.44
CA HIS A 13 -9.69 -4.87 2.12
C HIS A 13 -8.53 -5.71 1.59
N PRO A 14 -8.36 -6.96 2.07
CA PRO A 14 -7.26 -7.83 1.65
C PRO A 14 -7.33 -8.20 0.16
N ASP A 15 -8.52 -8.12 -0.44
CA ASP A 15 -8.75 -8.39 -1.86
C ASP A 15 -8.57 -7.14 -2.75
N ALA A 16 -8.50 -5.95 -2.14
CA ALA A 16 -8.34 -4.71 -2.90
C ALA A 16 -6.91 -4.58 -3.40
N THR A 17 -6.76 -4.40 -4.70
CA THR A 17 -5.49 -4.06 -5.32
C THR A 17 -5.08 -2.65 -4.89
N LEU A 18 -3.96 -2.55 -4.18
CA LEU A 18 -3.41 -1.27 -3.77
C LEU A 18 -2.97 -0.47 -4.99
N VAL A 19 -3.21 0.83 -4.95
CA VAL A 19 -2.85 1.76 -6.01
C VAL A 19 -1.64 2.56 -5.55
N GLU A 20 -0.63 2.64 -6.40
CA GLU A 20 0.50 3.55 -6.17
C GLU A 20 0.08 5.00 -6.48
N ASP A 21 0.28 5.89 -5.53
CA ASP A 21 0.13 7.31 -5.77
C ASP A 21 1.30 7.79 -6.64
N TYR A 22 1.00 8.13 -7.89
CA TYR A 22 1.99 8.53 -8.89
C TYR A 22 2.82 9.76 -8.48
N ARG A 23 2.36 10.58 -7.51
CA ARG A 23 3.11 11.75 -7.06
C ARG A 23 4.05 11.44 -5.89
N ALA A 24 3.65 10.56 -4.99
CA ALA A 24 4.40 10.27 -3.76
C ALA A 24 5.21 8.97 -3.80
N GLY A 25 4.77 7.99 -4.60
CA GLY A 25 5.31 6.62 -4.55
C GLY A 25 4.78 5.79 -3.38
N ASP A 26 3.67 6.23 -2.78
CA ASP A 26 3.00 5.54 -1.68
C ASP A 26 1.99 4.52 -2.20
N MET A 27 1.83 3.39 -1.52
CA MET A 27 0.73 2.46 -1.80
C MET A 27 -0.48 2.78 -0.95
N VAL A 28 -1.59 3.06 -1.62
CA VAL A 28 -2.86 3.44 -1.01
C VAL A 28 -3.95 2.45 -1.39
N CYS A 29 -4.77 2.05 -0.43
CA CYS A 29 -5.97 1.28 -0.70
C CYS A 29 -7.06 2.19 -1.28
N PRO A 30 -7.58 1.94 -2.49
CA PRO A 30 -8.60 2.80 -3.10
C PRO A 30 -9.97 2.68 -2.41
N GLU A 31 -10.24 1.57 -1.73
CA GLU A 31 -11.53 1.32 -1.07
C GLU A 31 -11.71 2.10 0.24
N CYS A 32 -10.64 2.30 1.02
CA CYS A 32 -10.68 3.03 2.29
C CYS A 32 -9.78 4.28 2.36
N GLY A 33 -8.88 4.47 1.38
CA GLY A 33 -7.87 5.53 1.42
C GLY A 33 -6.73 5.29 2.40
N LEU A 34 -6.58 4.07 2.94
CA LEU A 34 -5.50 3.75 3.87
C LEU A 34 -4.15 3.66 3.15
N VAL A 35 -3.16 4.42 3.62
CA VAL A 35 -1.76 4.32 3.19
C VAL A 35 -1.12 3.09 3.85
N VAL A 36 -0.62 2.17 3.04
CA VAL A 36 -0.05 0.87 3.46
C VAL A 36 1.44 0.73 3.12
N GLY A 37 1.93 1.50 2.17
CA GLY A 37 3.34 1.61 1.84
C GLY A 37 3.75 3.06 1.76
N ASP A 38 4.75 3.43 2.55
CA ASP A 38 5.61 4.60 2.41
C ASP A 38 7.04 4.03 2.35
N ARG A 39 7.87 4.64 1.50
CA ARG A 39 9.15 4.11 1.00
C ARG A 39 10.13 3.68 2.09
#